data_AF-A0A1C4AV58-F1
#
_entry.id   AF-A0A1C4AV58-F1
#
_cell.length_a   1.000
_cell.length_b   1.000
_cell.length_c   1.000
_cell.angle_alpha   90.00
_cell.angle_beta   90.00
_cell.angle_gamma   90.00
#
_symmetry.space_group_name_H-M   'P 1'
#
loop_
_entity.id
_entity.type
_entity.pdbx_description
1 polymer ?
#
loop_
_entity_poly.entity_id
_entity_poly.type
_entity_poly.pdbx_seq_one_letter_code
_entity_poly.pdbx_strand_id
1 'polypeptide(L)' 'MEKLIQIRVEEDVRNAADDVFKENGLTTQQAVKMFLTQVAHSGKSPFDDLFRAKNQK' A
#
# COMPACT_ATOMS: atom_id res chain seq x y z
N MET A 1 1.09 21.48 -8.17
CA MET A 1 0.69 21.63 -6.76
C MET A 1 0.77 20.28 -6.10
N GLU A 2 1.51 20.16 -5.01
CA GLU A 2 1.49 18.95 -4.18
C GLU A 2 0.22 18.93 -3.33
N LYS A 3 -0.32 17.74 -3.08
CA LYS A 3 -1.48 17.52 -2.20
C LYS A 3 -1.09 16.57 -1.08
N LEU A 4 -1.55 16.86 0.13
CA LEU A 4 -1.30 16.05 1.30
C LEU A 4 -2.47 15.08 1.52
N ILE A 5 -2.17 13.84 1.89
CA ILE A 5 -3.14 12.79 2.18
C ILE A 5 -3.11 12.52 3.69
N GLN A 6 -4.25 12.66 4.35
CA GLN A 6 -4.43 12.33 5.77
C GLN A 6 -5.41 11.16 5.87
N ILE A 7 -5.00 10.09 6.53
CA ILE A 7 -5.81 8.88 6.71
C ILE A 7 -5.80 8.54 8.19
N ARG A 8 -6.99 8.27 8.74
CA ARG A 8 -7.13 7.71 10.08
C ARG A 8 -7.01 6.19 9.99
N VAL A 9 -6.12 5.63 10.80
CA VAL A 9 -5.91 4.19 10.96
C VAL A 9 -5.71 3.91 12.44
N GLU A 10 -6.03 2.70 12.87
CA GLU A 10 -5.73 2.24 14.22
C GLU A 10 -4.21 2.18 14.43
N GLU A 11 -3.78 2.43 15.68
CA GLU A 11 -2.36 2.57 16.02
C GLU A 11 -1.59 1.28 15.79
N ASP A 12 -2.18 0.14 16.13
CA ASP A 12 -1.60 -1.20 15.96
C ASP A 12 -1.40 -1.54 14.47
N VAL A 13 -2.39 -1.25 13.62
CA VAL A 13 -2.30 -1.42 12.17
C VAL A 13 -1.17 -0.56 11.60
N ARG A 14 -1.06 0.68 12.05
CA ARG A 14 0.02 1.59 11.64
C ARG A 14 1.38 1.05 12.04
N ASN A 15 1.54 0.66 13.31
CA ASN A 15 2.81 0.20 13.84
C ASN A 15 3.27 -1.09 13.14
N ALA A 16 2.35 -2.04 12.94
CA ALA A 16 2.65 -3.27 12.21
C ALA A 16 3.09 -2.99 10.76
N ALA A 17 2.43 -2.07 10.06
CA ALA A 17 2.83 -1.68 8.70
C ALA A 17 4.20 -0.98 8.68
N ASP A 18 4.44 -0.04 9.61
CA ASP A 18 5.71 0.68 9.74
C ASP A 18 6.88 -0.31 9.93
N ASP A 19 6.72 -1.34 10.76
CA ASP A 19 7.77 -2.32 11.03
C ASP A 19 8.08 -3.18 9.80
N VAL A 20 7.07 -3.66 9.08
CA VAL A 20 7.24 -4.41 7.82
C VAL A 20 7.97 -3.55 6.78
N PHE A 21 7.60 -2.28 6.63
CA PHE A 21 8.26 -1.41 5.65
C PHE A 21 9.70 -1.10 6.04
N LYS A 22 9.98 -0.89 7.34
CA LYS A 22 11.34 -0.65 7.84
C LYS A 22 12.28 -1.81 7.57
N GLU A 23 11.82 -3.05 7.73
CA GLU A 23 12.60 -4.26 7.38
C GLU A 23 13.04 -4.25 5.90
N ASN A 24 12.27 -3.59 5.04
CA ASN A 24 12.56 -3.43 3.63
C ASN A 24 13.25 -2.09 3.28
N GLY A 25 13.70 -1.33 4.29
CA GLY A 25 14.35 -0.02 4.09
C GLY A 25 13.40 1.08 3.61
N LEU A 26 12.10 0.93 3.85
CA LEU A 26 11.07 1.88 3.43
C LEU A 26 10.39 2.51 4.64
N THR A 27 10.06 3.79 4.50
CA THR A 27 9.07 4.44 5.37
C THR A 27 7.66 4.19 4.82
N THR A 28 6.66 4.25 5.70
CA THR A 28 5.24 4.15 5.29
C THR A 28 4.84 5.21 4.29
N GLN A 29 5.39 6.42 4.39
CA GLN A 29 5.14 7.49 3.40
C GLN A 29 5.69 7.13 2.01
N GLN A 30 6.90 6.53 1.94
CA GLN A 30 7.46 6.05 0.68
C GLN A 30 6.63 4.90 0.10
N ALA A 31 6.22 3.95 0.94
CA ALA A 31 5.37 2.83 0.52
C ALA A 31 4.03 3.31 -0.04
N VAL A 32 3.33 4.22 0.65
CA VAL A 32 2.07 4.82 0.18
C VAL A 32 2.28 5.60 -1.13
N LYS A 33 3.38 6.34 -1.26
CA LYS A 33 3.71 7.05 -2.51
C LYS A 33 3.91 6.09 -3.67
N MET A 34 4.67 5.01 -3.46
CA MET A 34 4.90 3.97 -4.47
C MET A 34 3.58 3.29 -4.86
N PHE A 35 2.75 2.95 -3.88
CA PHE A 35 1.42 2.39 -4.08
C PHE A 35 0.55 3.27 -4.97
N LEU A 36 0.39 4.56 -4.62
CA LEU A 36 -0.42 5.50 -5.39
C LEU A 36 0.12 5.69 -6.81
N THR A 37 1.45 5.76 -6.94
CA THR A 37 2.11 5.86 -8.24
C THR A 37 1.79 4.65 -9.11
N GLN A 38 1.81 3.44 -8.55
CA GLN A 38 1.51 2.26 -9.35
C GLN A 38 0.05 2.13 -9.75
N VAL A 39 -0.89 2.49 -8.87
CA VAL A 39 -2.31 2.50 -9.23
C VAL A 39 -2.56 3.51 -10.34
N ALA A 40 -1.99 4.71 -10.23
CA ALA A 40 -2.13 5.75 -11.26
C ALA A 40 -1.52 5.34 -12.61
N HIS A 41 -0.35 4.69 -12.60
CA HIS A 41 0.32 4.25 -13.84
C HIS A 41 -0.32 3.03 -14.49
N SER A 42 -0.71 2.03 -13.69
CA SER A 42 -1.26 0.77 -14.21
C SER A 42 -2.75 0.83 -14.54
N GLY A 43 -3.49 1.77 -13.95
CA GLY A 43 -4.95 1.84 -14.04
C GLY A 43 -5.67 0.67 -13.37
N LYS A 44 -4.95 -0.16 -12.60
CA LYS A 44 -5.45 -1.36 -11.94
C LYS A 44 -5.59 -1.13 -10.45
N SER A 45 -6.61 -1.73 -9.85
CA SER A 45 -6.73 -1.75 -8.39
C SER A 45 -5.58 -2.56 -7.82
N PRO A 46 -5.00 -2.14 -6.68
CA PRO A 46 -4.05 -2.96 -5.93
C PRO A 46 -4.66 -4.29 -5.44
N PHE A 47 -5.99 -4.43 -5.54
CA PHE A 47 -6.75 -5.58 -5.09
C PHE A 47 -7.47 -6.33 -6.23
N ASP A 48 -7.21 -6.01 -7.51
CA ASP A 48 -7.93 -6.62 -8.65
C ASP A 48 -7.86 -8.15 -8.64
N ASP A 49 -6.76 -8.73 -8.17
CA ASP A 49 -6.56 -10.19 -8.07
C ASP A 49 -6.67 -10.71 -6.62
N LEU A 50 -7.05 -9.89 -5.64
CA LEU A 50 -7.04 -10.27 -4.21
C LEU A 50 -7.97 -11.45 -3.89
N PHE A 51 -9.08 -11.56 -4.62
CA PHE A 51 -10.06 -12.65 -4.46
C PHE A 51 -10.06 -13.64 -5.62
N ARG A 52 -9.11 -13.50 -6.55
CA ARG A 52 -8.93 -14.44 -7.65
C ARG A 52 -8.19 -15.66 -7.09
N ALA A 53 -8.92 -16.41 -6.28
CA ALA A 53 -8.47 -17.64 -5.67
C ALA A 53 -7.72 -18.50 -6.69
N LYS A 54 -6.67 -19.15 -6.19
CA LYS A 54 -5.88 -20.26 -6.76
C LYS A 54 -6.76 -21.36 -7.38
N ASN A 55 -7.48 -21.07 -8.45
CA ASN A 55 -8.11 -22.07 -9.31
C ASN A 55 -7.11 -22.44 -10.41
N GLN A 56 -5.98 -23.01 -10.00
CA GLN A 56 -5.15 -23.84 -10.87
C GLN A 56 -5.33 -25.26 -10.36
N LYS A 57 -6.31 -25.96 -10.95
CA LYS A 57 -6.31 -27.42 -11.04
C LYS A 57 -5.24 -27.84 -12.03
#